data_AF-A0A086T3S5-F1
#
_entry.id   AF-A0A086T3S5-F1
#
_cell.length_a   1.000
_cell.length_b   1.000
_cell.length_c   1.000
_cell.angle_alpha   90.00
_cell.angle_beta   90.00
_cell.angle_gamma   90.00
#
_symmetry.space_group_name_H-M   'P 1'
#
loop_
_entity.id
_entity.type
_entity.pdbx_description
1 polymer ?
#
loop_
_entity_poly.entity_id
_entity_poly.type
_entity_poly.pdbx_seq_one_letter_code
_entity_poly.pdbx_strand_id
1 'polypeptide(L)'
;MTVDSAVLLNIDAKLLVSAVVIFSLLKYLTTIIWRLYFSPLAAFPGPKIAAATSMYESYFDFVKTGRYFIEIKRLHDIYGPIIRINPNELSINDPTFYDTVYVNGGTRPTEVYDHSLGNGLGIEDTFFASKEHDLHRRRRKPIEPYFSRHGVLKFEPLIQECAEKLGNRFSSLMGTGRIVRIDHAMEAYTADIVRRICIDEPQDFLDDEDFFPEW
;
A
#
# COMPACT_ATOMS: atom_id res chain seq x y z
N MET A 1 9.51 48.20 -43.09
CA MET A 1 8.69 47.95 -41.90
C MET A 1 8.92 46.50 -41.48
N THR A 2 10.05 46.24 -40.82
CA THR A 2 10.44 44.90 -40.37
C THR A 2 9.70 44.62 -39.08
N VAL A 3 8.66 43.79 -39.14
CA VAL A 3 8.04 43.25 -37.93
C VAL A 3 9.13 42.50 -37.19
N ASP A 4 9.35 42.89 -35.93
CA ASP A 4 10.42 42.37 -35.10
C ASP A 4 10.24 40.85 -34.95
N SER A 5 11.23 40.07 -35.35
CA SER A 5 11.16 38.59 -35.34
C SER A 5 10.90 38.04 -33.95
N ALA A 6 11.28 38.79 -32.90
CA ALA A 6 10.95 38.51 -31.51
C ALA A 6 9.45 38.61 -31.20
N VAL A 7 8.70 39.48 -31.88
CA VAL A 7 7.24 39.62 -31.72
C VAL A 7 6.51 38.44 -32.35
N LEU A 8 6.95 38.00 -33.53
CA LEU A 8 6.38 36.82 -34.20
C LEU A 8 6.64 35.54 -33.38
N LEU A 9 7.87 35.34 -32.90
CA LEU A 9 8.22 34.21 -32.02
C LEU A 9 7.36 34.15 -30.73
N ASN A 10 7.07 35.30 -30.12
CA ASN A 10 6.24 35.38 -28.92
C ASN A 10 4.76 35.08 -29.19
N ILE A 11 4.24 35.41 -30.37
CA ILE A 11 2.86 35.11 -30.77
C ILE A 11 2.72 33.61 -31.03
N ASP A 12 3.66 33.00 -31.76
CA ASP A 12 3.67 31.57 -32.05
C ASP A 12 3.80 30.73 -30.77
N ALA A 13 4.63 31.17 -29.82
CA ALA A 13 4.76 30.53 -28.51
C ALA A 13 3.44 30.58 -27.71
N LYS A 14 2.74 31.72 -27.69
CA LYS A 14 1.44 31.86 -26.99
C LYS A 14 0.35 30.99 -27.63
N LEU A 15 0.32 30.91 -28.95
CA LEU A 15 -0.61 30.05 -29.69
C LEU A 15 -0.34 28.57 -29.39
N LEU A 16 0.92 28.16 -29.38
CA LEU A 16 1.33 26.79 -29.06
C LEU A 16 0.96 26.41 -27.62
N VAL A 17 1.25 27.27 -26.64
CA VAL A 17 0.86 27.05 -25.24
C VAL A 17 -0.67 26.95 -25.10
N SER A 18 -1.42 27.85 -25.75
CA SER A 18 -2.88 27.84 -25.70
C SER A 18 -3.46 26.56 -26.31
N ALA A 19 -2.92 26.11 -27.45
CA ALA A 19 -3.32 24.86 -28.08
C ALA A 19 -3.04 23.65 -27.19
N VAL A 20 -1.89 23.59 -26.53
CA VAL A 20 -1.54 22.51 -25.58
C VAL A 20 -2.49 22.51 -24.39
N VAL A 21 -2.82 23.67 -23.83
CA VAL A 21 -3.77 23.79 -22.70
C VAL A 21 -5.16 23.31 -23.12
N ILE A 22 -5.68 23.79 -24.26
CA ILE A 22 -7.00 23.39 -24.77
C ILE A 22 -7.04 21.89 -25.04
N PHE A 23 -6.03 21.35 -25.72
CA PHE A 23 -5.94 19.91 -25.98
C PHE A 23 -5.92 19.08 -24.69
N SER A 24 -5.15 19.53 -23.69
CA SER A 24 -5.06 18.86 -22.39
C SER A 24 -6.40 18.87 -21.64
N LEU A 25 -7.11 20.00 -21.65
CA LEU A 25 -8.44 20.13 -21.06
C LEU A 25 -9.47 19.24 -21.76
N LEU A 26 -9.48 19.22 -23.09
CA LEU A 26 -10.37 18.35 -23.87
C LEU A 26 -10.11 16.87 -23.62
N LYS A 27 -8.83 16.46 -23.55
CA LYS A 27 -8.43 15.10 -23.21
C LYS A 27 -8.92 14.73 -21.80
N TYR A 28 -8.74 15.63 -20.84
CA TYR A 28 -9.16 15.41 -19.45
C TYR A 28 -10.68 15.28 -19.33
N LEU A 29 -11.45 16.17 -19.97
CA LEU A 29 -12.90 16.13 -19.99
C LEU A 29 -13.43 14.85 -20.65
N THR A 30 -12.88 14.49 -21.81
CA THR A 30 -13.22 13.24 -22.51
C THR A 30 -12.96 12.02 -21.63
N THR A 31 -11.83 12.02 -20.90
CA THR A 31 -11.48 10.94 -19.96
C THR A 31 -12.48 10.84 -18.81
N ILE A 32 -12.91 11.95 -18.23
CA ILE A 32 -13.93 11.97 -17.17
C ILE A 32 -15.25 11.42 -17.68
N ILE A 33 -15.72 11.88 -18.84
CA ILE A 33 -16.98 11.42 -19.44
C ILE A 33 -16.90 9.92 -19.69
N TRP A 34 -15.79 9.44 -20.25
CA TRP A 34 -15.57 8.02 -20.46
C TRP A 34 -15.62 7.22 -19.15
N ARG A 35 -14.90 7.67 -18.11
CA ARG A 35 -14.88 7.01 -16.80
C ARG A 35 -16.26 6.94 -16.17
N LEU A 36 -17.06 8.00 -16.26
CA LEU A 36 -18.38 8.06 -15.62
C LEU A 36 -19.44 7.22 -16.34
N TYR A 37 -19.41 7.17 -17.68
CA TYR A 37 -20.54 6.63 -18.46
C TYR A 37 -20.19 5.41 -19.31
N PHE A 38 -18.95 5.27 -19.74
CA PHE A 38 -18.56 4.26 -20.74
C PHE A 38 -17.54 3.24 -20.21
N SER A 39 -16.95 3.47 -19.04
CA SER A 39 -16.04 2.49 -18.44
C SER A 39 -16.79 1.22 -18.02
N PRO A 40 -16.12 0.06 -17.99
CA PRO A 40 -16.69 -1.17 -17.44
C PRO A 40 -17.16 -1.03 -15.99
N LEU A 41 -16.61 -0.05 -15.26
CA LEU A 41 -16.94 0.22 -13.87
C LEU A 41 -18.09 1.24 -13.70
N ALA A 42 -18.67 1.75 -14.79
CA ALA A 42 -19.74 2.77 -14.73
C ALA A 42 -21.04 2.25 -14.10
N ALA A 43 -21.25 0.93 -14.09
CA ALA A 43 -22.42 0.31 -13.48
C ALA A 43 -22.37 0.28 -11.94
N PHE A 44 -21.19 0.48 -11.34
CA PHE A 44 -21.03 0.38 -9.89
C PHE A 44 -21.32 1.71 -9.20
N PRO A 45 -22.04 1.68 -8.06
CA PRO A 45 -22.38 2.89 -7.33
C PRO A 45 -21.15 3.48 -6.62
N GLY A 46 -21.19 4.78 -6.34
CA GLY A 46 -20.14 5.49 -5.61
C GLY A 46 -20.15 6.99 -5.88
N PRO A 47 -19.31 7.76 -5.18
CA PRO A 47 -19.17 9.19 -5.43
C PRO A 47 -18.69 9.46 -6.87
N LYS A 48 -19.40 10.32 -7.61
CA LYS A 48 -19.02 10.67 -8.98
C LYS A 48 -17.61 11.26 -9.07
N ILE A 49 -17.18 12.00 -8.04
CA ILE A 49 -15.83 12.59 -7.99
C ILE A 49 -14.77 11.48 -7.91
N ALA A 50 -15.02 10.44 -7.10
CA ALA A 50 -14.15 9.27 -6.97
C ALA A 50 -14.11 8.45 -8.27
N ALA A 51 -15.26 8.28 -8.94
CA ALA A 51 -15.32 7.61 -10.23
C ALA A 51 -14.63 8.40 -11.36
N ALA A 52 -14.61 9.74 -11.29
CA ALA A 52 -14.02 10.61 -12.29
C ALA A 52 -12.49 10.77 -12.13
N THR A 53 -12.03 10.98 -10.90
CA THR A 53 -10.66 11.41 -10.60
C THR A 53 -10.13 10.80 -9.30
N SER A 54 -8.82 10.55 -9.22
CA SER A 54 -8.15 10.11 -7.99
C SER A 54 -7.98 11.23 -6.94
N MET A 55 -8.45 12.45 -7.22
CA MET A 55 -8.38 13.57 -6.28
C MET A 55 -9.27 13.34 -5.05
N TYR A 56 -10.29 12.49 -5.16
CA TYR A 56 -11.13 12.12 -4.03
C TYR A 56 -10.31 11.39 -2.96
N GLU A 57 -9.64 10.31 -3.33
CA GLU A 57 -8.70 9.59 -2.47
C GLU A 57 -7.57 10.50 -1.97
N SER A 58 -6.93 11.23 -2.88
CA SER A 58 -5.81 12.13 -2.53
C SER A 58 -6.19 13.16 -1.45
N TYR A 59 -7.44 13.64 -1.44
CA TYR A 59 -7.92 14.52 -0.38
C TYR A 59 -7.93 13.82 0.97
N PHE A 60 -8.42 12.58 1.05
CA PHE A 60 -8.45 11.85 2.32
C PHE A 60 -7.06 11.40 2.78
N ASP A 61 -6.17 11.09 1.85
CA ASP A 61 -4.82 10.65 2.19
C ASP A 61 -3.93 11.82 2.60
N PHE A 62 -3.85 12.87 1.78
CA PHE A 62 -2.94 13.98 2.03
C PHE A 62 -3.52 15.07 2.94
N VAL A 63 -4.82 15.37 2.82
CA VAL A 63 -5.46 16.45 3.61
C VAL A 63 -6.11 15.93 4.88
N LYS A 64 -6.62 14.69 4.88
CA LYS A 64 -7.22 14.07 6.07
C LYS A 64 -6.32 13.06 6.78
N THR A 65 -5.03 13.03 6.44
CA THR A 65 -4.03 12.21 7.15
C THR A 65 -4.33 10.71 7.05
N GLY A 66 -4.44 10.19 5.83
CA GLY A 66 -4.59 8.75 5.56
C GLY A 66 -5.94 8.16 5.96
N ARG A 67 -7.01 8.96 5.97
CA ARG A 67 -8.34 8.52 6.47
C ARG A 67 -9.24 7.95 5.38
N TYR A 68 -8.70 7.60 4.22
CA TYR A 68 -9.54 7.14 3.11
C TYR A 68 -10.26 5.83 3.42
N PHE A 69 -9.64 4.92 4.17
CA PHE A 69 -10.29 3.67 4.62
C PHE A 69 -11.56 3.89 5.47
N ILE A 70 -11.59 4.97 6.28
CA ILE A 70 -12.77 5.33 7.08
C ILE A 70 -13.89 5.83 6.16
N GLU A 71 -13.51 6.62 5.16
CA GLU A 71 -14.44 7.10 4.16
C GLU A 71 -15.00 5.95 3.31
N ILE A 72 -14.17 5.01 2.87
CA ILE A 72 -14.60 3.81 2.15
C ILE A 72 -15.65 3.03 2.97
N LYS A 73 -15.43 2.87 4.27
CA LYS A 73 -16.43 2.25 5.17
C LYS A 73 -17.75 3.02 5.15
N ARG A 74 -17.72 4.35 5.30
CA ARG A 74 -18.93 5.20 5.22
C ARG A 74 -19.62 5.08 3.86
N LEU A 75 -18.85 4.97 2.77
CA LEU A 75 -19.39 4.80 1.42
C LEU A 75 -20.07 3.45 1.26
N HIS A 76 -19.55 2.37 1.86
CA HIS A 76 -20.22 1.08 1.88
C HIS A 76 -21.57 1.14 2.61
N ASP A 77 -21.66 1.90 3.71
CA ASP A 77 -22.92 2.10 4.45
C ASP A 77 -23.98 2.84 3.60
N ILE A 78 -23.57 3.64 2.61
CA ILE A 78 -24.46 4.46 1.76
C ILE A 78 -24.82 3.77 0.44
N TYR A 79 -23.81 3.23 -0.24
CA TYR A 79 -23.91 2.73 -1.62
C TYR A 79 -24.02 1.21 -1.71
N GLY A 80 -23.71 0.49 -0.63
CA GLY A 80 -23.81 -0.96 -0.54
C GLY A 80 -22.46 -1.69 -0.55
N PRO A 81 -22.47 -3.02 -0.74
CA PRO A 81 -21.30 -3.86 -0.50
C PRO A 81 -20.23 -3.77 -1.60
N ILE A 82 -20.57 -3.32 -2.81
CA ILE A 82 -19.61 -3.17 -3.91
C ILE A 82 -19.72 -1.76 -4.46
N ILE A 83 -18.65 -0.99 -4.30
CA ILE A 83 -18.65 0.44 -4.60
C ILE A 83 -17.41 0.81 -5.41
N ARG A 84 -17.54 1.84 -6.24
CA ARG A 84 -16.41 2.42 -6.97
C ARG A 84 -15.76 3.52 -6.13
N ILE A 85 -14.50 3.30 -5.75
CA ILE A 85 -13.72 4.20 -4.90
C ILE A 85 -12.65 4.97 -5.68
N ASN A 86 -12.32 4.54 -6.90
CA ASN A 86 -11.41 5.27 -7.77
C ASN A 86 -11.83 5.08 -9.23
N PRO A 87 -11.20 5.81 -10.18
CA PRO A 87 -11.51 5.65 -11.60
C PRO A 87 -11.39 4.21 -12.11
N ASN A 88 -10.46 3.43 -11.56
CA ASN A 88 -10.17 2.07 -12.01
C ASN A 88 -10.26 1.03 -10.89
N GLU A 89 -10.93 1.35 -9.77
CA GLU A 89 -10.92 0.53 -8.57
C GLU A 89 -12.31 0.37 -7.96
N LEU A 90 -12.61 -0.85 -7.53
CA LEU A 90 -13.77 -1.18 -6.74
C LEU A 90 -13.33 -1.61 -5.35
N SER A 91 -14.08 -1.16 -4.35
CA SER A 91 -14.03 -1.73 -3.01
C SER A 91 -15.16 -2.73 -2.84
N ILE A 92 -14.83 -3.92 -2.34
CA ILE A 92 -15.75 -5.02 -2.15
C ILE A 92 -15.76 -5.37 -0.67
N ASN A 93 -16.91 -5.16 -0.04
CA ASN A 93 -17.24 -5.55 1.32
C ASN A 93 -18.34 -6.61 1.28
N ASP A 94 -18.03 -7.73 0.62
CA ASP A 94 -18.91 -8.89 0.51
C ASP A 94 -18.08 -10.19 0.63
N PRO A 95 -18.29 -11.00 1.70
CA PRO A 95 -17.55 -12.23 1.87
C PRO A 95 -17.81 -13.25 0.76
N THR A 96 -18.95 -13.20 0.05
CA THR A 96 -19.25 -14.16 -1.02
C THR A 96 -18.35 -13.97 -2.24
N PHE A 97 -17.68 -12.81 -2.36
CA PHE A 97 -16.76 -12.52 -3.45
C PHE A 97 -15.32 -12.94 -3.17
N TYR A 98 -14.99 -13.40 -1.96
CA TYR A 98 -13.62 -13.72 -1.58
C TYR A 98 -12.96 -14.70 -2.56
N ASP A 99 -13.60 -15.83 -2.83
CA ASP A 99 -13.09 -16.85 -3.76
C ASP A 99 -13.13 -16.43 -5.23
N THR A 100 -13.86 -15.36 -5.56
CA THR A 100 -13.89 -14.79 -6.93
C THR A 100 -12.68 -13.89 -7.16
N VAL A 101 -12.31 -13.10 -6.15
CA VAL A 101 -11.22 -12.12 -6.21
C VAL A 101 -9.88 -12.80 -5.90
N TYR A 102 -9.80 -13.50 -4.77
CA TYR A 102 -8.61 -14.16 -4.26
C TYR A 102 -8.57 -15.61 -4.69
N VAL A 103 -8.13 -15.82 -5.93
CA VAL A 103 -7.94 -17.15 -6.52
C VAL A 103 -6.48 -17.58 -6.46
N ASN A 104 -6.25 -18.89 -6.45
CA ASN A 104 -4.91 -19.43 -6.62
C ASN A 104 -4.38 -19.06 -8.03
N GLY A 105 -3.07 -18.81 -8.14
CA GLY A 105 -2.40 -18.58 -9.43
C GLY A 105 -2.60 -19.69 -10.46
N GLY A 106 -2.84 -20.93 -10.00
CA GLY A 106 -3.21 -22.05 -10.88
C GLY A 106 -4.61 -21.94 -11.51
N THR A 107 -5.52 -21.17 -10.90
CA THR A 107 -6.88 -20.92 -11.43
C THR A 107 -6.88 -19.73 -12.38
N ARG A 108 -6.28 -18.61 -11.95
CA ARG A 108 -6.15 -17.40 -12.76
C ARG A 108 -4.89 -16.66 -12.34
N PRO A 109 -3.88 -16.55 -13.20
CA PRO A 109 -2.76 -15.66 -12.93
C PRO A 109 -3.26 -14.21 -12.92
N THR A 110 -2.89 -13.46 -11.89
CA THR A 110 -3.23 -12.06 -11.73
C THR A 110 -1.95 -11.27 -11.55
N GLU A 111 -1.89 -10.11 -12.20
CA GLU A 111 -0.82 -9.14 -11.99
C GLU A 111 -1.27 -8.10 -10.97
N VAL A 112 -0.30 -7.60 -10.20
CA VAL A 112 -0.54 -6.49 -9.29
C VAL A 112 -0.82 -5.23 -10.11
N TYR A 113 -1.76 -4.41 -9.67
CA TYR A 113 -2.09 -3.14 -10.33
C TYR A 113 -0.90 -2.17 -10.30
N ASP A 114 -0.70 -1.42 -11.38
CA ASP A 114 0.48 -0.57 -11.64
C ASP A 114 0.60 0.67 -10.72
N HIS A 115 -0.30 0.82 -9.76
CA HIS A 115 -0.24 1.85 -8.72
C HIS A 115 0.09 1.25 -7.34
N SER A 116 0.72 0.08 -7.31
CA SER A 116 1.07 -0.61 -6.07
C SER A 116 2.24 0.04 -5.33
N LEU A 117 2.31 -0.29 -4.03
CA LEU A 117 3.28 0.16 -3.03
C LEU A 117 4.77 0.12 -3.46
N GLY A 118 5.14 -0.55 -4.55
CA GLY A 118 6.52 -0.68 -4.98
C GLY A 118 7.04 0.46 -5.85
N ASN A 119 6.17 1.14 -6.59
CA ASN A 119 6.59 2.03 -7.67
C ASN A 119 7.24 3.32 -7.15
N GLY A 120 8.50 3.55 -7.55
CA GLY A 120 9.30 4.71 -7.16
C GLY A 120 10.08 4.52 -5.86
N LEU A 121 10.00 3.34 -5.24
CA LEU A 121 10.70 3.01 -4.00
C LEU A 121 11.94 2.11 -4.22
N GLY A 122 12.21 1.67 -5.46
CA GLY A 122 13.36 0.80 -5.77
C GLY A 122 13.19 -0.64 -5.26
N ILE A 123 11.95 -1.01 -4.89
CA ILE A 123 11.59 -2.33 -4.36
C ILE A 123 10.61 -3.07 -5.29
N GLU A 124 10.36 -2.53 -6.49
CA GLU A 124 9.44 -3.07 -7.51
C GLU A 124 9.78 -4.54 -7.84
N ASP A 125 11.06 -4.88 -7.70
CA ASP A 125 11.61 -6.20 -7.94
C ASP A 125 11.78 -7.07 -6.67
N THR A 126 11.13 -6.73 -5.57
CA THR A 126 11.13 -7.58 -4.37
C THR A 126 10.08 -8.68 -4.47
N PHE A 127 10.21 -9.71 -3.63
CA PHE A 127 9.18 -10.73 -3.46
C PHE A 127 7.80 -10.10 -3.16
N PHE A 128 7.74 -8.98 -2.44
CA PHE A 128 6.49 -8.32 -2.05
C PHE A 128 5.84 -7.50 -3.18
N ALA A 129 6.63 -6.80 -4.00
CA ALA A 129 6.08 -5.83 -4.96
C ALA A 129 6.15 -6.26 -6.43
N SER A 130 6.63 -7.47 -6.71
CA SER A 130 6.73 -8.01 -8.08
C SER A 130 5.37 -8.00 -8.79
N LYS A 131 5.28 -7.24 -9.89
CA LYS A 131 4.04 -7.10 -10.68
C LYS A 131 3.65 -8.39 -11.41
N GLU A 132 4.61 -8.98 -12.12
CA GLU A 132 4.39 -10.16 -12.95
C GLU A 132 4.17 -11.42 -12.11
N HIS A 133 3.13 -12.18 -12.46
CA HIS A 133 2.75 -13.40 -11.74
C HIS A 133 3.90 -14.41 -11.63
N ASP A 134 4.56 -14.73 -12.74
CA ASP A 134 5.61 -15.75 -12.78
C ASP A 134 6.90 -15.31 -12.08
N LEU A 135 7.19 -14.00 -12.09
CA LEU A 135 8.30 -13.43 -11.34
C LEU A 135 8.04 -13.53 -9.83
N HIS A 136 6.86 -13.09 -9.38
CA HIS A 136 6.42 -13.24 -8.00
C HIS A 136 6.46 -14.72 -7.56
N ARG A 137 5.96 -15.65 -8.39
CA ARG A 137 5.98 -17.09 -8.11
C ARG A 137 7.40 -17.63 -7.92
N ARG A 138 8.34 -17.26 -8.80
CA ARG A 138 9.75 -17.67 -8.69
C ARG A 138 10.41 -17.11 -7.43
N ARG A 139 10.11 -15.86 -7.06
CA ARG A 139 10.65 -15.20 -5.86
C ARG A 139 10.04 -15.74 -4.56
N ARG A 140 8.77 -16.16 -4.58
CA ARG A 140 8.07 -16.78 -3.43
C ARG A 140 8.62 -18.15 -3.07
N LYS A 141 8.93 -18.96 -4.08
CA LYS A 141 9.23 -20.39 -3.94
C LYS A 141 10.33 -20.71 -2.91
N PRO A 142 11.45 -19.97 -2.81
CA PRO A 142 12.47 -20.22 -1.80
C PRO A 142 12.06 -19.88 -0.37
N ILE A 143 11.09 -18.97 -0.19
CA ILE A 143 10.63 -18.48 1.11
C ILE A 143 9.50 -19.35 1.67
N GLU A 144 8.67 -19.93 0.80
CA GLU A 144 7.51 -20.76 1.18
C GLU A 144 7.80 -21.86 2.23
N PRO A 145 8.95 -22.58 2.21
CA PRO A 145 9.26 -23.58 3.23
C PRO A 145 9.35 -23.04 4.66
N TYR A 146 9.76 -21.78 4.84
CA TYR A 146 9.84 -21.12 6.16
C TYR A 146 8.46 -20.95 6.80
N PHE A 147 7.42 -20.83 5.98
CA PHE A 147 6.02 -20.71 6.40
C PHE A 147 5.26 -22.04 6.41
N SER A 148 5.93 -23.16 6.11
CA SER A 148 5.35 -24.49 6.28
C SER A 148 5.22 -24.84 7.77
N ARG A 149 4.35 -25.79 8.13
CA ARG A 149 4.24 -26.29 9.50
C ARG A 149 5.61 -26.70 10.08
N HIS A 150 6.43 -27.38 9.28
CA HIS A 150 7.77 -27.79 9.70
C HIS A 150 8.71 -26.60 9.88
N GLY A 151 8.65 -25.61 8.97
CA GLY A 151 9.42 -24.37 9.07
C GLY A 151 9.08 -23.58 10.33
N VAL A 152 7.79 -23.41 10.62
CA VAL A 152 7.31 -22.71 11.82
C VAL A 152 7.78 -23.41 13.10
N LEU A 153 7.63 -24.74 13.18
CA LEU A 153 8.09 -25.52 14.34
C LEU A 153 9.61 -25.43 14.55
N LYS A 154 10.39 -25.20 13.49
CA LYS A 154 11.84 -24.99 13.62
C LYS A 154 12.17 -23.68 14.33
N PHE A 155 11.35 -22.65 14.18
CA PHE A 155 11.55 -21.33 14.81
C PHE A 155 10.85 -21.18 16.16
N GLU A 156 9.94 -22.08 16.52
CA GLU A 156 9.22 -22.06 17.79
C GLU A 156 10.14 -21.88 19.02
N PRO A 157 11.26 -22.61 19.17
CA PRO A 157 12.14 -22.42 20.32
C PRO A 157 12.75 -21.01 20.42
N LEU A 158 13.08 -20.42 19.27
CA LEU A 158 13.63 -19.05 19.19
C LEU A 158 12.59 -18.02 19.60
N ILE A 159 11.35 -18.16 19.12
CA ILE A 159 10.23 -17.28 19.48
C ILE A 159 9.94 -17.38 20.98
N GLN A 160 9.98 -18.60 21.53
CA GLN A 160 9.80 -18.86 22.95
C GLN A 160 10.89 -18.21 23.80
N GLU A 161 12.16 -18.33 23.39
CA GLU A 161 13.29 -17.68 24.07
C GLU A 161 13.13 -16.15 24.14
N CYS A 162 12.76 -15.52 23.02
CA CYS A 162 12.48 -14.08 22.99
C CYS A 162 11.29 -13.71 23.90
N ALA A 163 10.27 -14.57 23.99
CA ALA A 163 9.10 -14.32 24.83
C ALA A 163 9.43 -14.44 26.32
N GLU A 164 10.23 -15.44 26.69
CA GLU A 164 10.76 -15.61 28.05
C GLU A 164 11.66 -14.43 28.43
N LYS A 165 12.52 -13.97 27.52
CA LYS A 165 13.36 -12.78 27.72
C LYS A 165 12.52 -11.53 27.98
N LEU A 166 11.49 -11.28 27.16
CA LEU A 166 10.55 -10.18 27.39
C LEU A 166 9.84 -10.30 28.75
N GLY A 167 9.37 -11.49 29.11
CA GLY A 167 8.74 -11.75 30.41
C GLY A 167 9.67 -11.48 31.59
N ASN A 168 10.94 -11.86 31.47
CA ASN A 168 11.97 -11.57 32.46
C ASN A 168 12.25 -10.06 32.57
N ARG A 169 12.28 -9.34 31.44
CA ARG A 169 12.41 -7.88 31.40
C ARG A 169 11.25 -7.18 32.08
N PHE A 170 10.02 -7.62 31.86
CA PHE A 170 8.88 -7.06 32.59
C PHE A 170 8.96 -7.38 34.08
N SER A 171 9.32 -8.61 34.43
CA SER A 171 9.44 -9.03 35.83
C SER A 171 10.49 -8.22 36.59
N SER A 172 11.62 -7.89 35.98
CA SER A 172 12.67 -7.08 36.61
C SER A 172 12.28 -5.61 36.80
N LEU A 173 11.34 -5.11 35.99
CA LEU A 173 10.84 -3.74 36.07
C LEU A 173 9.64 -3.60 37.02
N MET A 174 9.01 -4.70 37.43
CA MET A 174 7.89 -4.65 38.39
C MET A 174 8.33 -4.04 39.73
N GLY A 175 7.49 -3.14 40.28
CA GLY A 175 7.76 -2.50 41.57
C GLY A 175 8.80 -1.37 41.53
N THR A 176 9.45 -1.11 40.39
CA THR A 176 10.40 0.00 40.23
C THR A 176 9.73 1.37 40.08
N GLY A 177 8.44 1.40 39.73
CA GLY A 177 7.71 2.63 39.38
C GLY A 177 8.04 3.16 37.97
N ARG A 178 8.87 2.46 37.20
CA ARG A 178 9.21 2.84 35.83
C ARG A 178 8.03 2.68 34.89
N ILE A 179 7.78 3.69 34.06
CA ILE A 179 6.78 3.64 32.98
C ILE A 179 7.40 2.88 31.80
N VAL A 180 6.74 1.82 31.36
CA VAL A 180 7.17 1.01 30.21
C VAL A 180 6.27 1.30 29.01
N ARG A 181 6.90 1.63 27.88
CA ARG A 181 6.24 1.75 26.58
C ARG A 181 6.06 0.37 25.98
N ILE A 182 4.83 -0.14 26.03
CA ILE A 182 4.50 -1.48 25.53
C ILE A 182 4.72 -1.60 24.03
N ASP A 183 4.49 -0.51 23.29
CA ASP A 183 4.77 -0.44 21.87
C ASP A 183 6.25 -0.71 21.57
N HIS A 184 7.19 -0.04 22.27
CA HIS A 184 8.62 -0.30 22.08
C HIS A 184 9.00 -1.73 22.51
N ALA A 185 8.43 -2.22 23.62
CA ALA A 185 8.72 -3.56 24.10
C ALA A 185 8.27 -4.65 23.11
N MET A 186 7.11 -4.48 22.47
CA MET A 186 6.59 -5.42 21.47
C MET A 186 7.32 -5.30 20.13
N GLU A 187 7.77 -4.09 19.78
CA GLU A 187 8.63 -3.84 18.62
C GLU A 187 9.99 -4.51 18.78
N ALA A 188 10.67 -4.30 19.91
CA ALA A 188 11.92 -4.98 20.25
C ALA A 188 11.77 -6.51 20.24
N TYR A 189 10.68 -7.04 20.79
CA TYR A 189 10.39 -8.48 20.74
C TYR A 189 10.28 -9.01 19.32
N THR A 190 9.51 -8.32 18.46
CA THR A 190 9.31 -8.74 17.08
C THR A 190 10.59 -8.57 16.25
N ALA A 191 11.32 -7.47 16.48
CA ALA A 191 12.59 -7.19 15.85
C ALA A 191 13.63 -8.27 16.18
N ASP A 192 13.78 -8.66 17.45
CA ASP A 192 14.72 -9.71 17.84
C ASP A 192 14.39 -11.05 17.17
N ILE A 193 13.11 -11.42 17.08
CA ILE A 193 12.69 -12.63 16.35
C ILE A 193 13.09 -12.57 14.88
N VAL A 194 12.71 -11.50 14.18
CA VAL A 194 12.99 -11.36 12.74
C VAL A 194 14.50 -11.28 12.48
N ARG A 195 15.24 -10.54 13.30
CA ARG A 195 16.68 -10.36 13.14
C ARG A 195 17.42 -11.66 13.41
N ARG A 196 17.05 -12.44 14.42
CA ARG A 196 17.64 -13.77 14.66
C ARG A 196 17.34 -14.78 13.56
N ILE A 197 16.25 -14.60 12.80
CA ILE A 197 15.94 -15.44 11.63
C ILE A 197 16.71 -14.98 10.38
N CYS A 198 16.88 -13.67 10.19
CA CYS A 198 17.35 -13.09 8.93
C CYS A 198 18.81 -12.62 8.95
N ILE A 199 19.42 -12.44 10.12
CA ILE A 199 20.74 -11.83 10.33
C ILE A 199 21.58 -12.79 11.17
N ASP A 200 22.84 -12.99 10.77
CA ASP A 200 23.77 -13.92 11.42
C ASP A 200 24.20 -13.43 12.81
N GLU A 201 24.47 -12.12 12.95
CA GLU A 201 24.85 -11.47 14.21
C GLU A 201 23.87 -10.34 14.57
N PRO A 202 22.68 -10.66 15.12
CA PRO A 202 21.71 -9.66 15.51
C PRO A 202 22.11 -9.00 16.84
N GLN A 203 21.94 -7.68 16.93
CA GLN A 203 21.90 -7.00 18.23
C GLN A 203 20.53 -7.27 18.88
N ASP A 204 20.53 -7.60 20.16
CA ASP A 204 19.30 -7.86 20.92
C ASP A 204 18.68 -6.56 21.45
N PHE A 205 17.57 -6.13 20.85
CA PHE A 205 16.83 -4.93 21.24
C PHE A 205 16.12 -5.11 22.58
N LEU A 206 15.76 -6.36 22.96
CA LEU A 206 15.22 -6.66 24.28
C LEU A 206 16.22 -6.45 25.42
N ASP A 207 17.52 -6.29 25.13
CA ASP A 207 18.54 -5.95 26.14
C ASP A 207 18.69 -4.44 26.35
N ASP A 208 18.21 -3.61 25.42
CA ASP A 208 18.24 -2.17 25.58
C ASP A 208 17.40 -1.72 26.77
N GLU A 209 17.83 -0.69 27.49
CA GLU A 209 17.15 -0.24 28.71
C GLU A 209 15.71 0.20 28.40
N ASP A 210 15.50 0.89 27.28
CA ASP A 210 14.23 1.47 26.83
C ASP A 210 13.59 0.71 25.66
N PHE A 211 14.05 -0.53 25.40
CA PHE A 211 13.61 -1.36 24.27
C PHE A 211 13.88 -0.72 22.91
N PHE A 212 14.98 0.03 22.79
CA PHE A 212 15.48 0.61 21.54
C PHE A 212 14.46 1.55 20.84
N PRO A 213 14.10 2.69 21.46
CA PRO A 213 13.01 3.57 21.01
C PRO A 213 13.28 4.32 19.69
N GLU A 214 14.49 4.22 19.14
CA GLU A 214 14.90 4.91 17.92
C GLU A 214 14.62 4.11 16.64
N TRP A 215 14.19 2.86 16.79
CA TRP A 215 13.72 2.05 15.66
C TRP A 215 12.27 2.36 15.32
#